data_AF-A0A3N9UN59-F1
#
_entry.id   AF-A0A3N9UN59-F1
#
_cell.length_a   1.000
_cell.length_b   1.000
_cell.length_c   1.000
_cell.angle_alpha   90.00
_cell.angle_beta   90.00
_cell.angle_gamma   90.00
#
_symmetry.space_group_name_H-M   'P 1'
#
loop_
_entity.id
_entity.type
_entity.pdbx_description
1 polymer ?
#
loop_
_entity_poly.entity_id
_entity_poly.type
_entity_poly.pdbx_seq_one_letter_code
_entity_poly.pdbx_strand_id
1 'polypeptide(L)' 'SLHQFGKAIDIHIPGIGLDKVRQVALNLKGGGVGYYPGAGFVHLDSGDFRAW' A
#
# COMPACT_ATOMS: atom_id res chain seq x y z
N SER A 1 12.31 3.87 7.27
CA SER A 1 10.96 3.59 6.73
C SER A 1 10.15 4.88 6.70
N LEU A 2 9.30 5.13 5.69
CA LEU A 2 8.48 6.35 5.63
C LEU A 2 7.42 6.46 6.74
N HIS A 3 7.14 5.35 7.45
CA HIS A 3 6.33 5.37 8.69
C HIS A 3 6.92 6.28 9.77
N GLN A 4 8.25 6.40 9.87
CA GLN A 4 8.92 7.24 10.87
C GLN A 4 8.62 8.74 10.69
N PHE A 5 8.13 9.12 9.51
CA PHE A 5 7.80 10.49 9.16
C PHE A 5 6.28 10.69 8.98
N GLY A 6 5.46 9.69 9.33
CA GLY A 6 4.02 9.73 9.10
C GLY A 6 3.63 9.74 7.62
N LYS A 7 4.50 9.24 6.74
CA LYS A 7 4.33 9.26 5.27
C LYS A 7 3.99 7.89 4.67
N ALA A 8 3.69 6.91 5.51
CA ALA A 8 3.30 5.58 5.07
C ALA A 8 2.24 4.98 5.99
N ILE A 9 1.40 4.12 5.43
CA ILE A 9 0.37 3.36 6.11
C ILE A 9 0.37 1.91 5.62
N ASP A 10 0.02 0.99 6.51
CA ASP A 10 -0.31 -0.39 6.15
C ASP A 10 -1.83 -0.53 6.27
N ILE A 11 -2.51 -0.86 5.18
CA ILE A 11 -3.97 -0.78 5.08
C ILE A 11 -4.61 -2.14 4.73
N HIS A 12 -5.73 -2.40 5.40
CA HIS A 12 -6.70 -3.45 5.10
C HIS A 12 -8.10 -2.81 5.16
N ILE A 13 -8.96 -3.10 4.18
CA ILE A 13 -10.34 -2.58 4.14
C ILE A 13 -11.30 -3.76 4.29
N PRO A 14 -12.06 -3.88 5.39
CA PRO A 14 -13.00 -4.98 5.58
C PRO A 14 -13.97 -5.11 4.41
N GLY A 15 -14.14 -6.34 3.90
CA GLY A 15 -14.99 -6.62 2.75
C GLY A 15 -14.37 -6.31 1.38
N ILE A 16 -13.14 -5.79 1.33
CA ILE A 16 -12.39 -5.59 0.08
C ILE A 16 -11.13 -6.46 0.11
N GLY A 17 -10.95 -7.28 -0.94
CA GLY A 17 -9.75 -8.10 -1.10
C GLY A 17 -8.47 -7.24 -1.20
N LEU A 18 -7.38 -7.72 -0.60
CA LEU A 18 -6.09 -7.02 -0.62
C LEU A 18 -5.54 -6.84 -2.04
N ASP A 19 -5.84 -7.78 -2.94
CA ASP A 19 -5.55 -7.71 -4.37
C ASP A 19 -6.22 -6.50 -5.02
N LYS A 20 -7.49 -6.22 -4.68
CA LYS A 20 -8.23 -5.06 -5.18
C LYS A 20 -7.68 -3.76 -4.60
N VAL A 21 -7.33 -3.73 -3.32
CA VAL A 21 -6.66 -2.56 -2.70
C VAL A 21 -5.35 -2.26 -3.42
N ARG A 22 -4.51 -3.28 -3.62
CA ARG A 22 -3.24 -3.17 -4.35
C ARG A 22 -3.45 -2.65 -5.77
N GLN A 23 -4.41 -3.22 -6.52
CA GLN A 23 -4.67 -2.82 -7.90
C GLN A 23 -5.05 -1.34 -8.00
N VAL A 24 -5.92 -0.86 -7.10
CA VAL A 24 -6.29 0.56 -7.05
C VAL A 24 -5.07 1.43 -6.72
N ALA A 25 -4.27 1.05 -5.72
CA ALA A 25 -3.08 1.79 -5.34
C ALA A 25 -2.04 1.90 -6.49
N LEU A 26 -1.81 0.80 -7.22
CA LEU A 26 -0.94 0.78 -8.40
C LEU A 26 -1.43 1.70 -9.51
N ASN A 27 -2.75 1.79 -9.72
CA ASN A 27 -3.35 2.66 -10.71
C ASN A 27 -3.25 4.15 -10.34
N LEU A 28 -3.34 4.48 -9.05
CA LEU A 28 -3.24 5.86 -8.56
C LEU A 28 -1.83 6.43 -8.68
N LYS A 29 -0.79 5.58 -8.57
CA LYS A 29 0.63 5.98 -8.64
C LYS A 29 1.01 7.13 -7.68
N GLY A 30 0.34 7.19 -6.52
CA GLY A 30 0.54 8.24 -5.51
C GLY A 30 1.81 8.09 -4.66
N GLY A 31 2.51 6.96 -4.79
CA GLY A 31 3.80 6.68 -4.15
C GLY A 31 4.08 5.18 -4.07
N GLY A 32 4.82 4.72 -3.07
CA GLY A 32 5.20 3.31 -2.95
C GLY A 32 4.01 2.38 -2.63
N VAL A 33 3.99 1.19 -3.23
CA VAL A 33 2.96 0.16 -3.03
C VAL A 33 3.63 -1.19 -2.75
N GLY A 34 3.47 -1.72 -1.54
CA GLY A 34 3.98 -3.04 -1.14
C GLY A 34 2.86 -4.05 -0.90
N TYR A 35 2.96 -5.26 -1.45
CA TYR A 35 1.92 -6.29 -1.31
C TYR A 35 2.28 -7.40 -0.33
N TYR A 36 1.60 -7.46 0.82
CA TYR A 36 1.88 -8.41 1.90
C TYR A 36 0.66 -9.27 2.25
N PRO A 37 0.17 -10.13 1.33
CA PRO A 37 -1.02 -10.93 1.57
C PRO A 37 -0.87 -11.91 2.74
N GLY A 38 0.34 -12.45 2.96
CA GLY A 38 0.63 -13.32 4.11
C GLY A 38 0.57 -12.59 5.47
N ALA A 39 0.77 -11.27 5.48
CA ALA A 39 0.66 -10.45 6.69
C ALA A 39 -0.67 -9.68 6.78
N GLY A 40 -1.53 -9.77 5.75
CA GLY A 40 -2.90 -9.26 5.79
C GLY A 40 -3.08 -7.79 5.39
N PHE A 41 -2.10 -7.13 4.77
CA PHE A 41 -2.17 -5.70 4.42
C PHE A 41 -1.52 -5.35 3.07
N VAL A 42 -1.83 -4.14 2.61
CA VAL A 42 -1.10 -3.44 1.53
C VAL A 42 -0.38 -2.25 2.13
N HIS A 43 0.92 -2.13 1.89
CA HIS A 43 1.71 -0.97 2.27
C HIS A 43 1.52 0.14 1.24
N LEU A 44 1.30 1.37 1.70
CA LEU A 44 1.22 2.58 0.88
C LEU A 44 2.10 3.68 1.47
N ASP A 45 2.84 4.39 0.64
CA ASP A 45 3.61 5.57 1.06
C ASP A 45 3.54 6.72 0.05
N SER A 46 3.98 7.91 0.46
CA SER A 46 3.97 9.14 -0.36
C SER A 46 5.34 9.51 -0.96
N GLY A 47 6.26 8.56 -1.08
CA GLY A 47 7.53 8.75 -1.81
C GLY A 47 7.38 8.56 -3.32
N ASP A 48 8.49 8.35 -4.01
CA ASP A 48 8.47 8.04 -5.45
C ASP A 48 7.70 6.75 -5.75
N PHE A 49 6.98 6.73 -6.86
CA PHE A 49 6.24 5.54 -7.28
C PHE A 49 7.17 4.36 -7.49
N ARG A 50 6.90 3.28 -6.76
CA ARG A 50 7.59 1.99 -6.82
C ARG A 50 6.64 0.92 -6.32
N ALA A 51 6.78 -0.29 -6.82
CA ALA A 51 5.92 -1.41 -6.43
C ALA A 51 6.76 -2.63 -6.07
N TRP A 52 6.39 -3.33 -5.01
CA TRP A 52 7.04 -4.57 -4.57
C TRP A 52 6.06 -5.56 -3.94
#